data_AF-A0A969T5F0-F1
#
_entry.id   AF-A0A969T5F0-F1
#
_cell.length_a   1.000
_cell.length_b   1.000
_cell.length_c   1.000
_cell.angle_alpha   90.00
_cell.angle_beta   90.00
_cell.angle_gamma   90.00
#
_symmetry.space_group_name_H-M   'P 1'
#
loop_
_entity.id
_entity.type
_entity.pdbx_description
1 polymer ?
#
loop_
_entity_poly.entity_id
_entity_poly.type
_entity_poly.pdbx_seq_one_letter_code
_entity_poly.pdbx_strand_id
1 'polypeptide(L)'
;MGNDQNENSSDIFFTNAEIYGFKNIQVSISNQLRVDAITAISKLQMFCDTNGLNFDFSVLYISLLEEGALEVPLVFTSENTGYSVFFIYEVDDAKKYNDALLKIKYTPYPNAIYFSCFDITGVFGKVQSTRTLRLSDLRIDKDARLNDEYAMWWSGDDETIFSTSETKEILESIYEIQKDYESVYTGYLLQQLGILEDFGRALLPTEEKALVVHAPEDKNILLILSQEKGIRFLFPVKSTTRFYREQFLSAIRIDFLTLRLTLREKQIPKDESNNSNGTEWFALMTKTTVENEEKGTLIETIGSWGNEAEQSFGVN
;
A
#
# COMPACT_ATOMS: atom_id res chain seq x y z
N MET A 1 -6.86 -27.77 54.93
CA MET A 1 -6.91 -26.31 54.73
C MET A 1 -5.69 -25.93 53.92
N GLY A 2 -5.77 -26.17 52.60
CA GLY A 2 -4.83 -25.58 51.65
C GLY A 2 -5.47 -24.29 51.17
N ASN A 3 -4.84 -23.16 51.45
CA ASN A 3 -5.26 -21.87 50.90
C ASN A 3 -4.89 -21.87 49.41
N ASP A 4 -5.87 -22.16 48.56
CA ASP A 4 -5.85 -21.72 47.17
C ASP A 4 -5.99 -20.20 47.17
N GLN A 5 -4.85 -19.52 47.18
CA GLN A 5 -4.78 -18.14 46.70
C GLN A 5 -4.85 -18.21 45.17
N ASN A 6 -6.08 -18.28 44.66
CA ASN A 6 -6.40 -17.76 43.34
C ASN A 6 -6.17 -16.24 43.40
N GLU A 7 -4.94 -15.82 43.15
CA GLU A 7 -4.67 -14.46 42.71
C GLU A 7 -5.41 -14.28 41.39
N ASN A 8 -6.62 -13.73 41.48
CA ASN A 8 -7.19 -12.94 40.39
C ASN A 8 -6.21 -11.79 40.14
N SER A 9 -5.15 -12.02 39.36
CA SER A 9 -4.52 -10.93 38.64
C SER A 9 -5.60 -10.44 37.69
N SER A 10 -6.35 -9.42 38.11
CA SER A 10 -7.02 -8.57 37.16
C SER A 10 -5.90 -8.03 36.27
N ASP A 11 -5.71 -8.65 35.12
CA ASP A 11 -4.71 -8.21 34.14
C ASP A 11 -4.98 -6.73 33.91
N ILE A 12 -4.06 -5.90 34.40
CA ILE A 12 -4.25 -4.45 34.40
C ILE A 12 -4.26 -4.03 32.93
N PHE A 13 -5.41 -3.54 32.48
CA PHE A 13 -5.68 -3.20 31.10
C PHE A 13 -5.83 -1.70 30.95
N PHE A 14 -5.11 -1.12 29.99
CA PHE A 14 -5.11 0.30 29.72
C PHE A 14 -5.65 0.57 28.32
N THR A 15 -6.58 1.52 28.22
CA THR A 15 -7.13 2.00 26.96
C THR A 15 -7.62 3.43 27.09
N ASN A 16 -7.69 4.14 25.97
CA ASN A 16 -8.35 5.43 25.84
C ASN A 16 -9.68 5.36 25.07
N ALA A 17 -10.23 4.16 24.81
CA ALA A 17 -11.46 3.98 24.05
C ALA A 17 -12.64 4.81 24.59
N GLU A 18 -12.71 4.99 25.92
CA GLU A 18 -13.75 5.77 26.58
C GLU A 18 -13.74 7.27 26.21
N ILE A 19 -12.59 7.82 25.81
CA ILE A 19 -12.49 9.22 25.33
C ILE A 19 -13.36 9.42 24.09
N TYR A 20 -13.56 8.37 23.30
CA TYR A 20 -14.37 8.38 22.09
C TYR A 20 -15.78 7.79 22.30
N GLY A 21 -16.19 7.57 23.56
CA GLY A 21 -17.52 7.08 23.89
C GLY A 21 -17.67 5.55 23.91
N PHE A 22 -16.63 4.78 23.55
CA PHE A 22 -16.65 3.32 23.64
C PHE A 22 -16.42 2.85 25.08
N LYS A 23 -17.52 2.71 25.83
CA LYS A 23 -17.49 2.34 27.25
C LYS A 23 -17.43 0.83 27.46
N ASN A 24 -16.76 0.41 28.54
CA ASN A 24 -16.67 -1.00 28.95
C ASN A 24 -16.07 -1.94 27.89
N ILE A 25 -15.21 -1.43 27.00
CA ILE A 25 -14.46 -2.25 26.06
C ILE A 25 -13.23 -2.82 26.78
N GLN A 26 -13.24 -4.12 27.01
CA GLN A 26 -12.09 -4.86 27.54
C GLN A 26 -11.62 -5.87 26.50
N VAL A 27 -10.35 -5.76 26.12
CA VAL A 27 -9.68 -6.64 25.16
C VAL A 27 -8.54 -7.33 25.90
N SER A 28 -8.62 -8.65 26.06
CA SER A 28 -7.50 -9.40 26.63
C SER A 28 -6.32 -9.35 25.66
N ILE A 29 -5.19 -8.80 26.11
CA ILE A 29 -3.97 -8.67 25.31
C ILE A 29 -3.14 -9.95 25.44
N SER A 30 -3.05 -10.70 24.35
CA SER A 30 -2.36 -12.00 24.29
C SER A 30 -0.95 -11.92 23.70
N ASN A 31 -0.50 -10.73 23.31
CA ASN A 31 0.71 -10.48 22.51
C ASN A 31 0.65 -11.16 21.13
N GLN A 32 -0.56 -11.44 20.63
CA GLN A 32 -0.79 -12.01 19.32
C GLN A 32 -1.73 -11.10 18.55
N LEU A 33 -1.15 -10.29 17.67
CA LEU A 33 -1.89 -9.24 16.96
C LEU A 33 -3.20 -9.71 16.33
N ARG A 34 -3.21 -10.89 15.70
CA ARG A 34 -4.42 -11.43 15.08
C ARG A 34 -5.51 -11.75 16.11
N VAL A 35 -5.15 -12.35 17.24
CA VAL A 35 -6.09 -12.70 18.32
C VAL A 35 -6.64 -11.43 18.96
N ASP A 36 -5.76 -10.47 19.22
CA ASP A 36 -6.11 -9.21 19.89
C ASP A 36 -6.97 -8.33 18.98
N ALA A 37 -6.68 -8.29 17.67
CA ALA A 37 -7.51 -7.63 16.66
C ALA A 37 -8.91 -8.25 16.56
N ILE A 38 -9.03 -9.58 16.47
CA ILE A 38 -10.34 -10.26 16.43
C ILE A 38 -11.15 -9.97 17.69
N THR A 39 -10.49 -9.99 18.85
CA THR A 39 -11.14 -9.70 20.12
C THR A 39 -11.62 -8.25 20.18
N ALA A 40 -10.79 -7.30 19.77
CA ALA A 40 -11.16 -5.89 19.68
C ALA A 40 -12.34 -5.66 18.71
N ILE A 41 -12.29 -6.24 17.51
CA ILE A 41 -13.38 -6.18 16.52
C ILE A 41 -14.69 -6.68 17.14
N SER A 42 -14.67 -7.87 17.75
CA SER A 42 -15.87 -8.45 18.36
C SER A 42 -16.48 -7.54 19.45
N LYS A 43 -15.64 -6.92 20.29
CA LYS A 43 -16.12 -6.03 21.36
C LYS A 43 -16.64 -4.70 20.83
N LEU A 44 -15.94 -4.10 19.87
CA LEU A 44 -16.33 -2.83 19.26
C LEU A 44 -17.61 -2.98 18.42
N GLN A 45 -17.72 -4.05 17.64
CA GLN A 45 -18.94 -4.40 16.90
C GLN A 45 -20.13 -4.57 17.86
N MET A 46 -19.98 -5.36 18.92
CA MET A 46 -21.05 -5.58 19.89
C MET A 46 -21.53 -4.27 20.54
N PHE A 47 -20.60 -3.35 20.83
CA PHE A 47 -20.95 -2.02 21.31
C PHE A 47 -21.74 -1.23 20.26
N CYS A 48 -21.28 -1.22 19.01
CA CYS A 48 -21.95 -0.51 17.92
C CYS A 48 -23.37 -1.07 17.70
N ASP A 49 -23.53 -2.40 17.63
CA ASP A 49 -24.82 -3.08 17.48
C ASP A 49 -25.79 -2.71 18.60
N THR A 50 -25.31 -2.72 19.85
CA THR A 50 -26.13 -2.39 21.03
C THR A 50 -26.62 -0.94 21.01
N ASN A 51 -25.86 -0.04 20.38
CA ASN A 51 -26.19 1.37 20.27
C ASN A 51 -26.80 1.75 18.91
N GLY A 52 -27.06 0.78 18.03
CA GLY A 52 -27.62 1.03 16.70
C GLY A 52 -26.67 1.78 15.75
N LEU A 53 -25.36 1.65 15.94
CA LEU A 53 -24.33 2.28 15.13
C LEU A 53 -23.85 1.33 14.03
N ASN A 54 -23.54 1.88 12.86
CA ASN A 54 -22.85 1.13 11.82
C ASN A 54 -21.40 0.84 12.24
N PHE A 55 -20.88 -0.33 11.86
CA PHE A 55 -19.49 -0.70 12.08
C PHE A 55 -18.94 -1.37 10.82
N ASP A 56 -17.87 -0.79 10.28
CA ASP A 56 -17.09 -1.37 9.19
C ASP A 56 -15.62 -1.29 9.55
N PHE A 57 -14.83 -2.30 9.18
CA PHE A 57 -13.45 -2.43 9.65
C PHE A 57 -12.52 -3.01 8.61
N SER A 58 -11.24 -2.68 8.73
CA SER A 58 -10.14 -3.29 7.97
C SER A 58 -8.96 -3.58 8.90
N VAL A 59 -8.24 -4.66 8.62
CA VAL A 59 -7.14 -5.18 9.45
C VAL A 59 -5.83 -5.05 8.67
N LEU A 60 -4.77 -4.64 9.35
CA LEU A 60 -3.47 -4.30 8.73
C LEU A 60 -3.62 -3.23 7.63
N TYR A 61 -4.39 -2.18 7.91
CA TYR A 61 -4.61 -1.08 7.00
C TYR A 61 -3.30 -0.29 6.80
N ILE A 62 -2.98 0.03 5.56
CA ILE A 62 -1.78 0.81 5.22
C ILE A 62 -2.22 2.13 4.63
N SER A 63 -1.70 3.24 5.17
CA SER A 63 -1.85 4.58 4.60
C SER A 63 -0.51 5.09 4.07
N LEU A 64 -0.53 5.72 2.90
CA LEU A 64 0.67 6.30 2.29
C LEU A 64 0.81 7.77 2.70
N LEU A 65 1.92 8.09 3.34
CA LEU A 65 2.28 9.43 3.80
C LEU A 65 3.61 9.84 3.17
N GLU A 66 3.96 11.12 3.29
CA GLU A 66 5.20 11.67 2.74
C GLU A 66 6.43 11.00 3.38
N GLU A 67 6.36 10.67 4.67
CA GLU A 67 7.42 9.99 5.41
C GLU A 67 7.38 8.45 5.28
N GLY A 68 6.52 7.92 4.40
CA GLY A 68 6.38 6.50 4.11
C GLY A 68 5.01 5.91 4.44
N ALA A 69 4.93 4.59 4.49
CA ALA A 69 3.70 3.86 4.78
C ALA A 69 3.48 3.71 6.30
N LEU A 70 2.32 4.15 6.78
CA LEU A 70 1.85 3.91 8.14
C LEU A 70 0.97 2.66 8.15
N GLU A 71 1.41 1.63 8.87
CA GLU A 71 0.63 0.41 9.10
C GLU A 71 -0.17 0.55 10.39
N VAL A 72 -1.49 0.52 10.26
CA VAL A 72 -2.44 0.57 11.38
C VAL A 72 -3.04 -0.82 11.55
N PRO A 73 -2.85 -1.47 12.71
CA PRO A 73 -3.25 -2.86 12.88
C PRO A 73 -4.75 -3.13 12.68
N LEU A 74 -5.59 -2.18 13.08
CA LEU A 74 -7.03 -2.23 12.88
C LEU A 74 -7.54 -0.81 12.67
N VAL A 75 -8.32 -0.60 11.62
CA VAL A 75 -9.11 0.62 11.44
C VAL A 75 -10.58 0.26 11.41
N PHE A 76 -11.43 1.17 11.87
CA PHE A 76 -12.86 1.00 11.73
C PHE A 76 -13.58 2.34 11.60
N THR A 77 -14.80 2.30 11.09
CA THR A 77 -15.72 3.45 11.06
C THR A 77 -16.92 3.20 11.96
N SER A 78 -17.37 4.25 12.66
CA SER A 78 -18.63 4.28 13.41
C SER A 78 -19.30 5.62 13.17
N GLU A 79 -20.56 5.61 12.71
CA GLU A 79 -21.31 6.83 12.33
C GLU A 79 -20.53 7.78 11.39
N ASN A 80 -19.81 7.24 10.40
CA ASN A 80 -18.92 7.98 9.49
C ASN A 80 -17.68 8.61 10.15
N THR A 81 -17.38 8.28 11.40
CA THR A 81 -16.15 8.67 12.07
C THR A 81 -15.13 7.54 11.98
N GLY A 82 -13.93 7.83 11.48
CA GLY A 82 -12.85 6.84 11.35
C GLY A 82 -11.95 6.77 12.58
N TYR A 83 -11.58 5.55 12.97
CA TYR A 83 -10.75 5.23 14.13
C TYR A 83 -9.58 4.33 13.75
N SER A 84 -8.41 4.61 14.31
CA SER A 84 -7.20 3.80 14.22
C SER A 84 -6.94 3.11 15.55
N VAL A 85 -6.83 1.79 15.55
CA VAL A 85 -6.61 0.97 16.75
C VAL A 85 -5.19 0.41 16.77
N PHE A 86 -4.48 0.65 17.86
CA PHE A 86 -3.13 0.18 18.11
C PHE A 86 -3.09 -0.79 19.30
N PHE A 87 -2.29 -1.84 19.18
CA PHE A 87 -2.04 -2.78 20.25
C PHE A 87 -0.61 -2.57 20.74
N ILE A 88 -0.45 -2.37 22.05
CA ILE A 88 0.83 -1.99 22.66
C ILE A 88 1.25 -3.14 23.58
N TYR A 89 2.28 -3.88 23.16
CA TYR A 89 2.81 -5.02 23.91
C TYR A 89 4.09 -4.64 24.66
N GLU A 90 4.86 -3.72 24.10
CA GLU A 90 6.12 -3.26 24.66
C GLU A 90 6.34 -1.75 24.53
N VAL A 91 7.39 -1.25 25.18
CA VAL A 91 7.75 0.17 25.22
C VAL A 91 7.95 0.76 23.82
N ASP A 92 8.49 -0.02 22.88
CA ASP A 92 8.71 0.46 21.52
C ASP A 92 7.41 0.60 20.72
N ASP A 93 6.38 -0.22 21.00
CA ASP A 93 5.04 -0.03 20.44
C ASP A 93 4.40 1.26 20.93
N ALA A 94 4.56 1.58 22.23
CA ALA A 94 4.09 2.85 22.78
C ALA A 94 4.79 4.06 22.14
N LYS A 95 6.09 3.96 21.84
CA LYS A 95 6.81 5.01 21.09
C LYS A 95 6.30 5.14 19.65
N LYS A 96 6.05 4.03 18.95
CA LYS A 96 5.46 4.04 17.60
C LYS A 96 4.05 4.63 17.62
N TYR A 97 3.23 4.27 18.60
CA TYR A 97 1.91 4.85 18.79
C TYR A 97 1.98 6.37 18.95
N ASN A 98 2.86 6.88 19.80
CA ASN A 98 3.05 8.32 19.99
C ASN A 98 3.51 9.04 18.71
N ASP A 99 4.38 8.43 17.90
CA ASP A 99 4.76 8.94 16.59
C ASP A 99 3.60 8.88 15.59
N ALA A 100 2.80 7.81 15.60
CA ALA A 100 1.63 7.64 14.74
C ALA A 100 0.53 8.68 15.01
N LEU A 101 0.36 9.13 16.26
CA LEU A 101 -0.59 10.21 16.62
C LEU A 101 -0.36 11.51 15.82
N LEU A 102 0.90 11.78 15.46
CA LEU A 102 1.25 12.97 14.66
C LEU A 102 0.86 12.82 13.18
N LYS A 103 0.59 11.59 12.73
CA LYS A 103 0.40 11.23 11.32
C LYS A 103 -1.03 10.84 10.98
N ILE A 104 -1.71 10.10 11.87
CA ILE A 104 -3.09 9.63 11.63
C ILE A 104 -4.09 10.75 11.33
N LYS A 105 -3.82 11.97 11.78
CA LYS A 105 -4.64 13.16 11.45
C LYS A 105 -4.74 13.48 9.95
N TYR A 106 -3.83 12.93 9.14
CA TYR A 106 -3.83 13.06 7.68
C TYR A 106 -4.46 11.86 6.97
N THR A 107 -4.98 10.90 7.73
CA THR A 107 -5.62 9.68 7.21
C THR A 107 -7.14 9.77 7.38
N PRO A 108 -7.91 8.89 6.71
CA PRO A 108 -9.35 8.75 6.95
C PRO A 108 -9.71 8.32 8.39
N TYR A 109 -8.74 7.87 9.19
CA TYR A 109 -8.93 7.29 10.51
C TYR A 109 -8.20 8.08 11.63
N PRO A 110 -8.54 9.36 11.84
CA PRO A 110 -7.74 10.26 12.69
C PRO A 110 -7.86 10.00 14.20
N ASN A 111 -8.83 9.19 14.64
CA ASN A 111 -9.11 8.96 16.05
C ASN A 111 -8.37 7.72 16.56
N ALA A 112 -7.28 7.92 17.32
CA ALA A 112 -6.48 6.81 17.83
C ALA A 112 -7.02 6.21 19.11
N ILE A 113 -7.27 4.89 19.08
CA ILE A 113 -7.55 4.05 20.23
C ILE A 113 -6.35 3.13 20.46
N TYR A 114 -5.94 2.93 21.71
CA TYR A 114 -4.94 1.92 22.05
C TYR A 114 -5.49 0.89 23.04
N PHE A 115 -4.91 -0.30 23.00
CA PHE A 115 -5.08 -1.35 24.00
C PHE A 115 -3.69 -1.80 24.48
N SER A 116 -3.45 -1.76 25.78
CA SER A 116 -2.13 -2.01 26.37
C SER A 116 -2.20 -2.84 27.66
N CYS A 117 -1.17 -3.63 27.92
CA CYS A 117 -0.95 -4.38 29.16
C CYS A 117 -0.15 -3.59 30.22
N PHE A 118 0.29 -2.38 29.91
CA PHE A 118 0.97 -1.48 30.85
C PHE A 118 0.61 -0.02 30.61
N ASP A 119 0.83 0.84 31.61
CA ASP A 119 0.58 2.27 31.49
C ASP A 119 1.60 2.91 30.52
N ILE A 120 1.08 3.47 29.43
CA ILE A 120 1.90 4.13 28.41
C ILE A 120 2.17 5.60 28.73
N THR A 121 1.57 6.13 29.80
CA THR A 121 1.74 7.51 30.24
C THR A 121 3.21 7.77 30.59
N GLY A 122 3.82 8.74 29.92
CA GLY A 122 5.23 9.07 30.15
C GLY A 122 6.22 8.19 29.40
N VAL A 123 5.78 7.35 28.46
CA VAL A 123 6.70 6.73 27.50
C VAL A 123 7.15 7.77 26.47
N PHE A 124 8.44 8.09 26.49
CA PHE A 124 9.07 9.03 25.56
C PHE A 124 10.12 8.34 24.68
N GLY A 125 10.39 8.91 23.52
CA GLY A 125 11.41 8.42 22.58
C GLY A 125 10.99 8.64 21.14
N LYS A 126 11.92 8.37 20.22
CA LYS A 126 11.66 8.45 18.77
C LYS A 126 11.85 7.06 18.16
N VAL A 127 10.74 6.39 17.89
CA VAL A 127 10.69 5.22 17.03
C VAL A 127 9.71 5.56 15.92
N GLN A 128 10.17 5.50 14.67
CA GLN A 128 9.32 5.82 13.53
C GLN A 128 8.21 4.77 13.43
N SER A 129 6.98 5.25 13.31
CA SER A 129 5.78 4.45 13.02
C SER A 129 5.63 4.10 11.54
N THR A 130 6.35 4.80 10.67
CA THR A 130 6.30 4.60 9.22
C THR A 130 7.44 3.70 8.74
N ARG A 131 7.19 2.99 7.64
CA ARG A 131 8.17 2.16 6.93
C ARG A 131 8.04 2.40 5.42
N THR A 132 9.03 2.01 4.64
CA THR A 132 8.87 1.98 3.18
C THR A 132 7.78 0.96 2.80
N LEU A 133 6.86 1.34 1.90
CA LEU A 133 5.94 0.41 1.26
C LEU A 133 6.75 -0.63 0.47
N ARG A 134 6.37 -1.90 0.59
CA ARG A 134 7.02 -3.02 -0.09
C ARG A 134 6.05 -3.63 -1.09
N LEU A 135 6.57 -4.23 -2.16
CA LEU A 135 5.73 -4.99 -3.08
C LEU A 135 4.99 -6.15 -2.39
N SER A 136 5.57 -6.73 -1.33
CA SER A 136 4.93 -7.75 -0.49
C SER A 136 3.80 -7.22 0.41
N ASP A 137 3.50 -5.92 0.38
CA ASP A 137 2.26 -5.37 0.95
C ASP A 137 1.08 -5.48 -0.03
N LEU A 138 1.36 -5.70 -1.31
CA LEU A 138 0.36 -5.76 -2.37
C LEU A 138 -0.21 -7.16 -2.53
N ARG A 139 -1.47 -7.28 -2.94
CA ARG A 139 -2.14 -8.58 -3.15
C ARG A 139 -2.78 -8.64 -4.51
N ILE A 140 -2.75 -9.79 -5.17
CA ILE A 140 -3.53 -10.00 -6.38
C ILE A 140 -5.00 -10.14 -6.00
N ASP A 141 -5.86 -9.35 -6.64
CA ASP A 141 -7.31 -9.53 -6.58
C ASP A 141 -7.78 -10.15 -7.90
N LYS A 142 -8.13 -11.43 -7.87
CA LYS A 142 -8.60 -12.17 -9.05
C LYS A 142 -10.07 -11.92 -9.36
N ASP A 143 -10.83 -11.43 -8.39
CA ASP A 143 -12.28 -11.25 -8.47
C ASP A 143 -12.66 -9.77 -8.67
N ALA A 144 -11.68 -8.88 -8.64
CA ALA A 144 -11.86 -7.45 -8.88
C ALA A 144 -12.54 -7.19 -10.23
N ARG A 145 -13.55 -6.31 -10.18
CA ARG A 145 -14.19 -5.76 -11.36
C ARG A 145 -13.64 -4.37 -11.61
N LEU A 146 -13.07 -4.17 -12.79
CA LEU A 146 -12.53 -2.88 -13.19
C LEU A 146 -13.66 -2.07 -13.84
N ASN A 147 -14.13 -1.05 -13.13
CA ASN A 147 -15.20 -0.15 -13.58
C ASN A 147 -14.72 1.30 -13.78
N ASP A 148 -13.43 1.53 -13.58
CA ASP A 148 -12.81 2.85 -13.66
C ASP A 148 -11.95 3.00 -14.91
N GLU A 149 -11.65 4.24 -15.27
CA GLU A 149 -10.59 4.57 -16.22
C GLU A 149 -9.25 4.51 -15.50
N TYR A 150 -8.25 3.90 -16.16
CA TYR A 150 -6.95 3.65 -15.58
C TYR A 150 -5.85 4.32 -16.40
N ALA A 151 -4.90 4.97 -15.74
CA ALA A 151 -3.74 5.58 -16.39
C ALA A 151 -2.51 5.60 -15.49
N MET A 152 -1.33 5.69 -16.10
CA MET A 152 -0.08 5.90 -15.35
C MET A 152 0.03 7.35 -14.85
N TRP A 153 -0.55 8.28 -15.59
CA TRP A 153 -0.66 9.69 -15.24
C TRP A 153 -1.88 10.30 -15.94
N TRP A 154 -2.45 11.36 -15.34
CA TRP A 154 -3.52 12.15 -15.92
C TRP A 154 -3.41 13.61 -15.48
N SER A 155 -3.89 14.50 -16.33
CA SER A 155 -4.03 15.92 -16.03
C SER A 155 -5.12 16.11 -14.96
N GLY A 156 -4.82 16.91 -13.95
CA GLY A 156 -5.72 17.27 -12.85
C GLY A 156 -5.52 18.72 -12.40
N ASP A 157 -6.32 19.16 -11.43
CA ASP A 157 -6.27 20.53 -10.90
C ASP A 157 -4.91 20.88 -10.27
N ASP A 158 -4.21 19.87 -9.74
CA ASP A 158 -2.93 19.98 -9.04
C ASP A 158 -1.71 19.67 -9.92
N GLU A 159 -1.92 19.17 -11.14
CA GLU A 159 -0.86 18.87 -12.11
C GLU A 159 -1.45 18.74 -13.53
N THR A 160 -1.19 19.73 -14.39
CA THR A 160 -1.82 19.84 -15.72
C THR A 160 -0.92 19.44 -16.89
N ILE A 161 0.39 19.35 -16.67
CA ILE A 161 1.40 19.14 -17.72
C ILE A 161 2.28 17.96 -17.31
N PHE A 162 2.35 16.92 -18.16
CA PHE A 162 3.13 15.72 -17.89
C PHE A 162 4.63 15.99 -17.97
N SER A 163 5.10 16.81 -18.93
CA SER A 163 6.53 17.04 -19.14
C SER A 163 7.27 17.61 -17.93
N THR A 164 6.54 18.32 -17.05
CA THR A 164 7.04 18.92 -15.80
C THR A 164 6.52 18.20 -14.55
N SER A 165 5.83 17.06 -14.71
CA SER A 165 5.26 16.31 -13.60
C SER A 165 6.33 15.58 -12.80
N GLU A 166 6.14 15.49 -11.49
CA GLU A 166 6.99 14.63 -10.65
C GLU A 166 6.77 13.15 -11.01
N THR A 167 5.52 12.80 -11.35
CA THR A 167 5.18 11.45 -11.83
C THR A 167 6.06 11.02 -13.02
N LYS A 168 6.32 11.91 -14.00
CA LYS A 168 7.23 11.61 -15.12
C LYS A 168 8.63 11.27 -14.64
N GLU A 169 9.22 12.08 -13.76
CA GLU A 169 10.59 11.85 -13.25
C GLU A 169 10.70 10.50 -12.52
N ILE A 170 9.67 10.16 -11.73
CA ILE A 170 9.60 8.88 -11.02
C ILE A 170 9.55 7.72 -12.02
N LEU A 171 8.68 7.82 -13.03
CA LEU A 171 8.52 6.79 -14.07
C LEU A 171 9.79 6.62 -14.90
N GLU A 172 10.44 7.70 -15.35
CA GLU A 172 11.73 7.67 -16.05
C GLU A 172 12.77 6.89 -15.23
N SER A 173 12.86 7.18 -13.92
CA SER A 173 13.77 6.48 -13.03
C SER A 173 13.43 4.99 -12.89
N ILE A 174 12.15 4.62 -12.80
CA ILE A 174 11.71 3.22 -12.72
C ILE A 174 12.13 2.43 -13.97
N TYR A 175 11.93 2.99 -15.16
CA TYR A 175 12.33 2.34 -16.42
C TYR A 175 13.85 2.19 -16.53
N GLU A 176 14.61 3.24 -16.20
CA GLU A 176 16.07 3.18 -16.23
C GLU A 176 16.66 2.18 -15.20
N ILE A 177 16.03 2.02 -14.03
CA ILE A 177 16.44 1.03 -13.03
C ILE A 177 16.28 -0.40 -13.56
N GLN A 178 15.18 -0.66 -14.28
CA GLN A 178 14.85 -1.98 -14.82
C GLN A 178 15.69 -2.39 -16.02
N LYS A 179 16.20 -1.40 -16.77
CA LYS A 179 16.96 -1.60 -18.00
C LYS A 179 18.05 -2.68 -17.88
N ASP A 180 18.05 -3.60 -18.84
CA ASP A 180 18.92 -4.77 -18.96
C ASP A 180 18.66 -5.90 -17.94
N TYR A 181 17.65 -5.78 -17.07
CA TYR A 181 17.32 -6.71 -15.99
C TYR A 181 15.81 -6.98 -15.90
N GLU A 182 15.06 -6.72 -16.95
CA GLU A 182 13.61 -6.75 -16.99
C GLU A 182 13.06 -8.12 -16.57
N SER A 183 13.71 -9.21 -16.97
CA SER A 183 13.31 -10.56 -16.56
C SER A 183 13.49 -10.81 -15.05
N VAL A 184 14.48 -10.17 -14.43
CA VAL A 184 14.71 -10.25 -12.99
C VAL A 184 13.65 -9.44 -12.24
N TYR A 185 13.36 -8.22 -12.69
CA TYR A 185 12.33 -7.37 -12.07
C TYR A 185 10.94 -7.98 -12.20
N THR A 186 10.62 -8.57 -13.35
CA THR A 186 9.35 -9.27 -13.56
C THR A 186 9.23 -10.45 -12.60
N GLY A 187 10.28 -11.29 -12.51
CA GLY A 187 10.28 -12.43 -11.60
C GLY A 187 10.20 -12.04 -10.13
N TYR A 188 10.94 -11.00 -9.74
CA TYR A 188 10.86 -10.41 -8.40
C TYR A 188 9.46 -9.92 -8.07
N LEU A 189 8.85 -9.13 -8.96
CA LEU A 189 7.51 -8.60 -8.80
C LEU A 189 6.47 -9.71 -8.66
N LEU A 190 6.50 -10.71 -9.54
CA LEU A 190 5.58 -11.85 -9.47
C LEU A 190 5.77 -12.67 -8.18
N GLN A 191 7.00 -12.80 -7.69
CA GLN A 191 7.25 -13.44 -6.40
C GLN A 191 6.69 -12.61 -5.23
N GLN A 192 6.92 -11.30 -5.20
CA GLN A 192 6.41 -10.42 -4.14
C GLN A 192 4.88 -10.41 -4.09
N LEU A 193 4.23 -10.59 -5.24
CA LEU A 193 2.77 -10.72 -5.38
C LEU A 193 2.24 -12.13 -5.08
N GLY A 194 3.11 -13.08 -4.75
CA GLY A 194 2.75 -14.47 -4.44
C GLY A 194 2.29 -15.29 -5.65
N ILE A 195 2.62 -14.85 -6.87
CA ILE A 195 2.33 -15.59 -8.12
C ILE A 195 3.38 -16.68 -8.36
N LEU A 196 4.64 -16.41 -7.98
CA LEU A 196 5.73 -17.38 -8.02
C LEU A 196 6.14 -17.76 -6.59
N GLU A 197 6.35 -19.04 -6.35
CA GLU A 197 6.83 -19.54 -5.04
C GLU A 197 8.30 -19.15 -4.82
N ASP A 198 9.13 -19.43 -5.83
CA ASP A 198 10.57 -19.20 -5.77
C ASP A 198 11.00 -17.98 -6.60
N PHE A 199 12.07 -17.34 -6.15
CA PHE A 199 12.72 -16.28 -6.92
C PHE A 199 13.37 -16.88 -8.17
N GLY A 200 12.98 -16.36 -9.33
CA GLY A 200 13.56 -16.73 -10.62
C GLY A 200 13.35 -15.62 -11.63
N ARG A 201 14.05 -15.71 -12.77
CA ARG A 201 13.78 -14.83 -13.91
C ARG A 201 12.45 -15.21 -14.54
N ALA A 202 11.64 -14.23 -14.88
CA ALA A 202 10.41 -14.42 -15.64
C ALA A 202 10.42 -13.49 -16.84
N LEU A 203 10.22 -14.02 -18.04
CA LEU A 203 10.13 -13.18 -19.23
C LEU A 203 8.83 -12.37 -19.20
N LEU A 204 8.89 -11.12 -19.65
CA LEU A 204 7.69 -10.36 -19.96
C LEU A 204 6.91 -11.09 -21.07
N PRO A 205 5.56 -11.09 -21.00
CA PRO A 205 4.73 -11.76 -21.99
C PRO A 205 4.69 -10.95 -23.29
N THR A 206 4.64 -11.63 -24.44
CA THR A 206 4.53 -10.97 -25.75
C THR A 206 3.20 -10.23 -25.88
N GLU A 207 2.11 -10.83 -25.40
CA GLU A 207 0.80 -10.19 -25.28
C GLU A 207 0.66 -9.51 -23.91
N GLU A 208 -0.05 -8.38 -23.88
CA GLU A 208 -0.28 -7.61 -22.66
C GLU A 208 -1.05 -8.45 -21.62
N LYS A 209 -0.47 -8.64 -20.44
CA LYS A 209 -1.14 -9.26 -19.30
C LYS A 209 -1.47 -8.22 -18.25
N ALA A 210 -2.74 -8.18 -17.88
CA ALA A 210 -3.25 -7.31 -16.83
C ALA A 210 -3.54 -8.11 -15.56
N LEU A 211 -3.07 -7.58 -14.43
CA LEU A 211 -3.30 -8.13 -13.09
C LEU A 211 -3.86 -7.02 -12.22
N VAL A 212 -4.97 -7.28 -11.52
CA VAL A 212 -5.48 -6.33 -10.53
C VAL A 212 -4.75 -6.56 -9.22
N VAL A 213 -4.19 -5.48 -8.69
CA VAL A 213 -3.39 -5.46 -7.47
C VAL A 213 -4.12 -4.61 -6.45
N HIS A 214 -4.56 -5.23 -5.37
CA HIS A 214 -5.04 -4.56 -4.18
C HIS A 214 -3.85 -3.96 -3.43
N ALA A 215 -3.87 -2.63 -3.31
CA ALA A 215 -2.82 -1.78 -2.78
C ALA A 215 -3.31 -1.03 -1.52
N PRO A 216 -2.41 -0.35 -0.78
CA PRO A 216 -2.80 0.46 0.38
C PRO A 216 -3.99 1.38 0.14
N GLU A 217 -4.74 1.69 1.20
CA GLU A 217 -5.95 2.53 1.14
C GLU A 217 -7.02 1.99 0.19
N ASP A 218 -7.14 0.66 0.14
CA ASP A 218 -8.12 -0.12 -0.61
C ASP A 218 -8.17 0.23 -2.11
N LYS A 219 -7.02 0.63 -2.68
CA LYS A 219 -6.92 0.96 -4.11
C LYS A 219 -6.66 -0.29 -4.93
N ASN A 220 -7.46 -0.48 -5.98
CA ASN A 220 -7.19 -1.48 -7.00
C ASN A 220 -6.37 -0.85 -8.12
N ILE A 221 -5.09 -1.16 -8.15
CA ILE A 221 -4.12 -0.73 -9.17
C ILE A 221 -4.03 -1.81 -10.24
N LEU A 222 -3.93 -1.40 -11.51
CA LEU A 222 -3.74 -2.33 -12.61
C LEU A 222 -2.24 -2.47 -12.91
N LEU A 223 -1.71 -3.66 -12.65
CA LEU A 223 -0.36 -4.04 -13.06
C LEU A 223 -0.42 -4.63 -14.46
N ILE A 224 0.24 -3.96 -15.40
CA ILE A 224 0.34 -4.40 -16.78
C ILE A 224 1.77 -4.86 -17.10
N LEU A 225 1.88 -6.04 -17.70
CA LEU A 225 3.15 -6.65 -18.12
C LEU A 225 3.12 -6.90 -19.63
N SER A 226 4.12 -6.44 -20.36
CA SER A 226 4.30 -6.75 -21.79
C SER A 226 5.75 -6.57 -22.23
N GLN A 227 6.19 -7.30 -23.25
CA GLN A 227 7.51 -7.09 -23.86
C GLN A 227 7.62 -5.71 -24.51
N GLU A 228 6.53 -5.21 -25.12
CA GLU A 228 6.54 -3.92 -25.81
C GLU A 228 6.69 -2.74 -24.82
N LYS A 229 5.90 -2.73 -23.74
CA LYS A 229 5.76 -1.56 -22.86
C LYS A 229 6.40 -1.74 -21.47
N GLY A 230 6.94 -2.92 -21.18
CA GLY A 230 7.53 -3.26 -19.89
C GLY A 230 6.51 -3.50 -18.78
N ILE A 231 6.89 -3.12 -17.56
CA ILE A 231 6.09 -3.20 -16.32
C ILE A 231 5.44 -1.82 -16.09
N ARG A 232 4.10 -1.77 -16.02
CA ARG A 232 3.35 -0.53 -15.79
C ARG A 232 2.38 -0.68 -14.63
N PHE A 233 2.29 0.35 -13.80
CA PHE A 233 1.26 0.49 -12.77
C PHE A 233 0.30 1.59 -13.21
N LEU A 234 -0.96 1.25 -13.39
CA LEU A 234 -2.01 2.19 -13.76
C LEU A 234 -2.96 2.34 -12.59
N PHE A 235 -3.39 3.57 -12.35
CA PHE A 235 -4.22 3.95 -11.21
C PHE A 235 -5.61 4.36 -11.68
N PRO A 236 -6.65 4.12 -10.87
CA PRO A 236 -8.00 4.57 -11.18
C PRO A 236 -8.06 6.11 -11.12
N VAL A 237 -8.29 6.74 -12.27
CA VAL A 237 -8.17 8.20 -12.47
C VAL A 237 -9.08 8.99 -11.51
N LYS A 238 -10.29 8.49 -11.25
CA LYS A 238 -11.30 9.21 -10.46
C LYS A 238 -11.12 9.08 -8.95
N SER A 239 -10.48 8.01 -8.49
CA SER A 239 -10.42 7.67 -7.06
C SER A 239 -9.01 7.74 -6.48
N THR A 240 -7.98 7.93 -7.31
CA THR A 240 -6.59 8.14 -6.86
C THR A 240 -6.24 9.62 -6.88
N THR A 241 -5.57 10.10 -5.84
CA THR A 241 -4.98 11.45 -5.82
C THR A 241 -3.58 11.42 -6.44
N ARG A 242 -3.10 12.55 -6.95
CA ARG A 242 -1.71 12.70 -7.39
C ARG A 242 -0.71 12.27 -6.30
N PHE A 243 -0.91 12.77 -5.08
CA PHE A 243 -0.05 12.45 -3.94
C PHE A 243 0.06 10.94 -3.71
N TYR A 244 -1.08 10.21 -3.68
CA TYR A 244 -1.06 8.75 -3.52
C TYR A 244 -0.26 8.07 -4.64
N ARG A 245 -0.52 8.47 -5.90
CA ARG A 245 0.18 7.93 -7.08
C ARG A 245 1.69 8.09 -6.96
N GLU A 246 2.15 9.28 -6.59
CA GLU A 246 3.58 9.61 -6.47
C GLU A 246 4.24 8.89 -5.29
N GLN A 247 3.57 8.77 -4.15
CA GLN A 247 4.07 8.01 -3.00
C GLN A 247 4.17 6.52 -3.32
N PHE A 248 3.15 5.96 -3.98
CA PHE A 248 3.17 4.57 -4.43
C PHE A 248 4.34 4.32 -5.40
N LEU A 249 4.44 5.12 -6.48
CA LEU A 249 5.51 4.95 -7.48
C LEU A 249 6.89 5.18 -6.89
N SER A 250 7.05 6.15 -5.98
CA SER A 250 8.32 6.38 -5.28
C SER A 250 8.73 5.19 -4.42
N ALA A 251 7.79 4.53 -3.76
CA ALA A 251 8.09 3.31 -3.02
C ALA A 251 8.52 2.16 -3.95
N ILE A 252 7.82 1.96 -5.08
CA ILE A 252 8.22 0.99 -6.10
C ILE A 252 9.64 1.29 -6.61
N ARG A 253 9.94 2.55 -6.90
CA ARG A 253 11.28 3.00 -7.32
C ARG A 253 12.33 2.63 -6.30
N ILE A 254 12.08 2.88 -5.00
CA ILE A 254 13.02 2.55 -3.91
C ILE A 254 13.23 1.02 -3.80
N ASP A 255 12.16 0.24 -3.87
CA ASP A 255 12.25 -1.23 -3.80
C ASP A 255 13.05 -1.78 -4.99
N PHE A 256 12.78 -1.26 -6.19
CA PHE A 256 13.52 -1.64 -7.40
C PHE A 256 14.98 -1.20 -7.37
N LEU A 257 15.29 -0.04 -6.80
CA LEU A 257 16.66 0.43 -6.63
C LEU A 257 17.41 -0.46 -5.63
N THR A 258 16.78 -0.84 -4.52
CA THR A 258 17.34 -1.79 -3.55
C THR A 258 17.71 -3.09 -4.24
N LEU A 259 16.80 -3.65 -5.05
CA LEU A 259 17.10 -4.85 -5.84
C LEU A 259 18.28 -4.61 -6.79
N ARG A 260 18.32 -3.47 -7.50
CA ARG A 260 19.42 -3.14 -8.44
C ARG A 260 20.78 -3.19 -7.78
N LEU A 261 20.87 -2.64 -6.56
CA LEU A 261 22.11 -2.64 -5.78
C LEU A 261 22.53 -4.07 -5.43
N THR A 262 21.59 -4.91 -5.00
CA THR A 262 21.86 -6.34 -4.74
C THR A 262 22.31 -7.09 -6.00
N LEU A 263 21.70 -6.82 -7.16
CA LEU A 263 22.09 -7.45 -8.43
C LEU A 263 23.52 -7.08 -8.83
N ARG A 264 23.92 -5.81 -8.64
CA ARG A 264 25.29 -5.33 -8.89
C ARG A 264 26.29 -5.98 -7.94
N GLU A 265 25.98 -6.02 -6.64
CA GLU A 265 26.83 -6.64 -5.63
C GLU A 265 27.08 -8.12 -5.92
N LYS A 266 26.02 -8.85 -6.27
CA LYS A 266 26.08 -10.28 -6.61
C LYS A 266 26.55 -10.56 -8.04
N GLN A 267 26.86 -9.53 -8.83
CA GLN A 267 27.27 -9.64 -10.23
C GLN A 267 26.31 -10.49 -11.06
N ILE A 268 25.00 -10.34 -10.82
CA ILE A 268 23.98 -11.04 -11.59
C ILE A 268 24.08 -10.58 -13.06
N PRO A 269 24.14 -11.50 -14.03
CA PRO A 269 24.25 -11.14 -15.44
C PRO A 269 23.04 -10.33 -15.89
N LYS A 270 23.23 -9.51 -16.92
CA LYS A 270 22.13 -8.84 -17.63
C LYS A 270 21.33 -9.87 -18.43
N ASP A 271 20.17 -9.46 -18.93
CA ASP A 271 19.36 -10.28 -19.83
C ASP A 271 20.10 -10.52 -21.16
N GLU A 272 20.08 -11.77 -21.66
CA GLU A 272 20.92 -12.21 -22.81
C GLU A 272 20.46 -11.68 -24.19
N SER A 273 19.34 -10.98 -24.27
CA SER A 273 18.86 -10.28 -25.47
C SER A 273 17.79 -9.26 -25.08
N ASN A 274 17.60 -8.21 -25.90
CA ASN A 274 16.65 -7.10 -25.69
C ASN A 274 15.19 -7.56 -25.91
N ASN A 275 14.72 -8.54 -25.15
CA ASN A 275 13.37 -9.12 -25.28
C ASN A 275 12.28 -8.20 -24.71
N SER A 276 12.66 -7.02 -24.21
CA SER A 276 11.79 -5.96 -23.74
C SER A 276 12.18 -4.66 -24.43
N ASN A 277 11.19 -3.90 -24.89
CA ASN A 277 11.36 -2.55 -25.42
C ASN A 277 10.77 -1.50 -24.48
N GLY A 278 10.48 -1.86 -23.21
CA GLY A 278 9.75 -0.99 -22.29
C GLY A 278 10.41 0.36 -22.08
N THR A 279 11.73 0.40 -21.94
CA THR A 279 12.50 1.64 -21.77
C THR A 279 12.43 2.52 -23.02
N GLU A 280 12.62 1.93 -24.20
CA GLU A 280 12.53 2.62 -25.49
C GLU A 280 11.11 3.14 -25.77
N TRP A 281 10.09 2.33 -25.45
CA TRP A 281 8.69 2.69 -25.55
C TRP A 281 8.38 3.90 -24.67
N PHE A 282 8.81 3.87 -23.41
CA PHE A 282 8.54 4.97 -22.47
C PHE A 282 9.28 6.24 -22.90
N ALA A 283 10.53 6.14 -23.34
CA ALA A 283 11.29 7.28 -23.86
C ALA A 283 10.63 7.91 -25.10
N LEU A 284 10.12 7.09 -26.03
CA LEU A 284 9.40 7.56 -27.21
C LEU A 284 8.08 8.24 -26.82
N MET A 285 7.30 7.61 -25.95
CA MET A 285 6.04 8.15 -25.44
C MET A 285 6.26 9.51 -24.77
N THR A 286 7.25 9.62 -23.88
CA THR A 286 7.60 10.86 -23.19
C THR A 286 8.01 11.93 -24.18
N LYS A 287 8.88 11.61 -25.15
CA LYS A 287 9.31 12.55 -26.19
C LYS A 287 8.12 13.09 -26.99
N THR A 288 7.25 12.21 -27.50
CA THR A 288 6.07 12.61 -28.27
C THR A 288 5.11 13.47 -27.44
N THR A 289 4.96 13.15 -26.15
CA THR A 289 4.12 13.92 -25.21
C THR A 289 4.67 15.33 -25.03
N VAL A 290 5.96 15.46 -24.74
CA VAL A 290 6.64 16.77 -24.60
C VAL A 290 6.49 17.62 -25.87
N GLU A 291 6.74 17.03 -27.05
CA GLU A 291 6.60 17.73 -28.33
C GLU A 291 5.16 18.20 -28.61
N ASN A 292 4.15 17.51 -28.08
CA ASN A 292 2.74 17.91 -28.22
C ASN A 292 2.38 19.02 -27.23
N GLU A 293 2.86 18.95 -25.99
CA GLU A 293 2.67 20.01 -24.99
C GLU A 293 3.35 21.31 -25.41
N GLU A 294 4.55 21.25 -26.00
CA GLU A 294 5.25 22.43 -26.57
C GLU A 294 4.47 23.09 -27.71
N LYS A 295 3.64 22.32 -28.44
CA LYS A 295 2.73 22.83 -29.47
C LYS A 295 1.40 23.35 -28.90
N GLY A 296 1.24 23.36 -27.58
CA GLY A 296 0.02 23.79 -26.89
C GLY A 296 -1.08 22.74 -26.85
N THR A 297 -0.79 21.47 -27.16
CA THR A 297 -1.76 20.38 -27.00
C THR A 297 -1.73 19.88 -25.57
N LEU A 298 -2.87 19.99 -24.87
CA LEU A 298 -3.01 19.43 -23.53
C LEU A 298 -3.20 17.92 -23.61
N ILE A 299 -2.43 17.20 -22.80
CA ILE A 299 -2.48 15.74 -22.75
C ILE A 299 -3.30 15.33 -21.54
N GLU A 300 -4.39 14.60 -21.77
CA GLU A 300 -5.32 14.24 -20.69
C GLU A 300 -4.82 13.07 -19.87
N THR A 301 -4.26 12.04 -20.51
CA THR A 301 -3.76 10.84 -19.85
C THR A 301 -2.51 10.29 -20.53
N ILE A 302 -1.70 9.55 -19.77
CA ILE A 302 -0.52 8.82 -20.23
C ILE A 302 -0.62 7.36 -19.82
N GLY A 303 -0.32 6.47 -20.77
CA GLY A 303 -0.31 5.03 -20.54
C GLY A 303 -1.66 4.48 -20.07
N SER A 304 -2.76 5.02 -20.61
CA SER A 304 -4.12 4.65 -20.22
C SER A 304 -4.54 3.24 -20.67
N TRP A 305 -5.61 2.74 -20.07
CA TRP A 305 -6.23 1.45 -20.35
C TRP A 305 -7.71 1.66 -20.75
N GLY A 306 -8.08 1.18 -21.95
CA GLY A 306 -9.38 1.35 -22.64
C GLY A 306 -9.17 1.96 -24.04
N ASN A 307 -9.57 1.34 -25.18
CA ASN A 307 -10.94 1.00 -25.60
C ASN A 307 -11.03 -0.25 -26.52
N GLU A 308 -10.04 -1.14 -26.54
CA GLU A 308 -10.05 -2.34 -27.40
C GLU A 308 -10.03 -3.63 -26.57
N ALA A 309 -11.13 -4.40 -26.71
CA ALA A 309 -11.33 -5.80 -26.36
C ALA A 309 -11.39 -6.19 -24.87
N GLU A 310 -12.63 -6.42 -24.42
CA GLU A 310 -12.95 -7.53 -23.52
C GLU A 310 -12.22 -8.80 -23.99
N GLN A 311 -11.11 -9.17 -23.35
CA GLN A 311 -10.57 -10.53 -23.43
C GLN A 311 -10.53 -11.14 -22.02
N SER A 312 -11.50 -12.03 -21.83
CA SER A 312 -11.58 -13.11 -20.86
C SER A 312 -10.34 -13.35 -20.00
N PHE A 313 -10.48 -13.13 -18.70
CA PHE A 313 -9.61 -13.71 -17.68
C PHE A 313 -9.84 -15.22 -17.62
N GLY A 314 -9.03 -15.98 -18.36
CA GLY A 314 -8.89 -17.43 -18.22
C GLY A 314 -7.49 -17.73 -17.69
N VAL A 315 -7.37 -18.00 -16.38
CA VAL A 315 -6.17 -18.63 -15.83
C VAL A 315 -6.36 -20.14 -15.97
N ASN A 316 -5.55 -20.78 -16.81
CA ASN A 316 -5.32 -22.23 -16.72
C ASN A 316 -4.41 -22.53 -15.53
#